data_AF-A0A379EUI2-F1
#
_entry.id   AF-A0A379EUI2-F1
#
_cell.length_a   1.000
_cell.length_b   1.000
_cell.length_c   1.000
_cell.angle_alpha   90.00
_cell.angle_beta   90.00
_cell.angle_gamma   90.00
#
_symmetry.space_group_name_H-M   'P 1'
#
loop_
_entity.id
_entity.type
_entity.pdbx_description
1 polymer ?
#
loop_
_entity_poly.entity_id
_entity_poly.type
_entity_poly.pdbx_seq_one_letter_code
_entity_poly.pdbx_strand_id
1 'polypeptide(L)'
;MNKFKHWLYHVLVAIDQLFNAIMLGSADETLSSRAYRGAILTKNPKIKWKIIYTVIEKLFFWEKEHCKTAYESEVKRRQYPAAFSNLE
;
A
#
# COMPACT_ATOMS: atom_id res chain seq x y z
N MET A 1 19.15 -3.78 4.58
CA MET A 1 18.57 -4.48 3.42
C MET A 1 19.55 -4.43 2.26
N ASN A 2 19.72 -5.50 1.47
CA ASN A 2 20.56 -5.47 0.28
C ASN A 2 20.05 -4.38 -0.70
N LYS A 3 20.95 -3.57 -1.28
CA LYS A 3 20.61 -2.48 -2.22
C LYS A 3 19.69 -2.95 -3.35
N PHE A 4 19.95 -4.15 -3.91
CA PHE A 4 19.11 -4.72 -4.96
C PHE A 4 17.70 -5.06 -4.46
N LYS A 5 17.58 -5.66 -3.27
CA LYS A 5 16.27 -5.96 -2.65
C LYS A 5 15.48 -4.69 -2.38
N HIS A 6 16.15 -3.64 -1.92
CA HIS A 6 15.52 -2.33 -1.71
C HIS A 6 15.01 -1.73 -3.03
N TRP A 7 15.84 -1.74 -4.07
CA TRP A 7 15.44 -1.26 -5.39
C TRP A 7 14.23 -2.04 -5.94
N LEU A 8 14.27 -3.38 -5.89
CA LEU A 8 13.18 -4.22 -6.36
C LEU A 8 11.88 -3.96 -5.58
N TYR A 9 11.98 -3.76 -4.26
CA TYR A 9 10.84 -3.37 -3.42
C TYR A 9 10.18 -2.07 -3.92
N HIS A 10 10.97 -1.03 -4.20
CA HIS A 10 10.44 0.24 -4.71
C HIS A 10 9.83 0.12 -6.12
N VAL A 11 10.39 -0.73 -6.99
CA VAL A 11 9.79 -1.01 -8.30
C VAL A 11 8.41 -1.64 -8.14
N LEU A 12 8.25 -2.61 -7.23
CA LEU A 12 6.96 -3.24 -6.95
C LEU A 12 5.95 -2.25 -6.36
N VAL A 13 6.39 -1.38 -5.44
CA VAL A 13 5.56 -0.30 -4.89
C VAL A 13 5.10 0.66 -5.99
N ALA A 14 6.01 1.09 -6.88
CA ALA A 14 5.67 2.00 -7.98
C ALA A 14 4.66 1.39 -8.96
N ILE A 15 4.78 0.08 -9.25
CA ILE A 15 3.79 -0.64 -10.07
C ILE A 15 2.42 -0.64 -9.39
N ASP A 16 2.37 -0.92 -8.09
CA ASP A 16 1.12 -0.94 -7.33
C ASP A 16 0.45 0.45 -7.25
N GLN A 17 1.25 1.49 -7.00
CA GLN A 17 0.83 2.90 -7.05
C GLN A 17 0.29 3.29 -8.44
N LEU A 18 0.95 2.85 -9.52
CA LEU A 18 0.47 3.06 -10.88
C LEU A 18 -0.91 2.43 -11.10
N PHE A 19 -1.10 1.17 -10.68
CA PHE A 19 -2.41 0.52 -10.76
C PHE A 19 -3.47 1.26 -9.93
N ASN A 20 -3.12 1.71 -8.73
CA ASN A 20 -4.03 2.51 -7.92
C ASN A 20 -4.42 3.82 -8.62
N ALA A 21 -3.46 4.53 -9.20
CA ALA A 21 -3.69 5.78 -9.93
C ALA A 21 -4.60 5.57 -11.16
N ILE A 22 -4.36 4.53 -11.96
CA ILE A 22 -5.21 4.16 -13.10
C ILE A 22 -6.64 3.85 -12.63
N MET A 23 -6.79 3.26 -11.45
CA MET A 23 -8.07 2.99 -10.79
C MET A 23 -8.63 4.21 -10.02
N LEU A 24 -8.28 5.43 -10.46
CA LEU A 24 -8.72 6.70 -9.89
C LEU A 24 -8.39 6.83 -8.39
N GLY A 25 -7.21 6.35 -8.00
CA GLY A 25 -6.62 6.49 -6.66
C GLY A 25 -5.56 7.58 -6.62
N SER A 26 -4.97 7.80 -5.45
CA SER A 26 -3.81 8.69 -5.32
C SER A 26 -2.57 8.04 -5.93
N ALA A 27 -1.75 8.83 -6.63
CA ALA A 27 -0.49 8.36 -7.21
C ALA A 27 0.53 7.93 -6.15
N ASP A 28 0.49 8.55 -4.96
CA ASP A 28 1.40 8.23 -3.85
C ASP A 28 0.81 7.22 -2.86
N GLU A 29 -0.22 6.46 -3.25
CA GLU A 29 -0.85 5.46 -2.38
C GLU A 29 -0.89 4.10 -3.08
N THR A 30 -0.43 3.07 -2.39
CA THR A 30 -0.60 1.67 -2.80
C THR A 30 -2.08 1.23 -2.77
N LEU A 31 -2.48 0.38 -3.71
CA LEU A 31 -3.81 -0.22 -3.76
C LEU A 31 -4.12 -1.00 -2.48
N SER A 32 -3.14 -1.70 -1.93
CA SER A 32 -3.24 -2.42 -0.65
C SER A 32 -3.58 -1.46 0.51
N SER A 33 -2.91 -0.30 0.60
CA SER A 33 -3.22 0.73 1.60
C SER A 33 -4.64 1.28 1.43
N ARG A 34 -5.02 1.62 0.19
CA ARG A 34 -6.37 2.11 -0.13
C ARG A 34 -7.45 1.09 0.20
N ALA A 35 -7.19 -0.19 -0.08
CA ALA A 35 -8.10 -1.29 0.23
C ALA A 35 -8.32 -1.40 1.74
N TYR A 36 -7.27 -1.32 2.55
CA TYR A 36 -7.38 -1.32 4.02
C TYR A 36 -8.22 -0.15 4.53
N ARG A 37 -7.95 1.08 4.07
CA ARG A 37 -8.75 2.26 4.45
C ARG A 37 -10.22 2.11 4.09
N GLY A 38 -10.50 1.62 2.88
CA GLY A 38 -11.86 1.44 2.36
C GLY A 38 -12.63 0.30 3.03
N ALA A 39 -11.95 -0.77 3.45
CA ALA A 39 -12.57 -1.96 4.00
C ALA A 39 -12.67 -1.95 5.53
N ILE A 40 -11.66 -1.41 6.23
CA ILE A 40 -11.49 -1.51 7.69
C ILE A 40 -11.69 -0.16 8.39
N LEU A 41 -11.06 0.91 7.92
CA LEU A 41 -11.11 2.21 8.61
C LEU A 41 -12.36 3.04 8.31
N THR A 42 -13.09 2.70 7.25
CA THR A 42 -14.33 3.38 6.86
C THR A 42 -15.51 2.87 7.70
N LYS A 43 -16.30 3.78 8.30
CA LYS A 43 -17.47 3.45 9.14
C LYS A 43 -18.50 2.55 8.44
N ASN A 44 -18.79 2.82 7.16
CA ASN A 44 -19.70 2.05 6.31
C ASN A 44 -18.96 1.57 5.04
N PRO A 45 -18.15 0.51 5.14
CA PRO A 45 -17.31 0.04 4.04
C PRO A 45 -18.15 -0.55 2.91
N LYS A 46 -17.93 -0.06 1.67
CA LYS A 46 -18.56 -0.62 0.47
C LYS A 46 -18.07 -2.06 0.25
N ILE A 47 -18.96 -2.95 -0.20
CA ILE A 47 -18.66 -4.37 -0.42
C ILE A 47 -17.43 -4.57 -1.33
N LYS A 48 -17.29 -3.75 -2.38
CA LYS A 48 -16.14 -3.80 -3.29
C LYS A 48 -14.79 -3.72 -2.55
N TRP A 49 -14.69 -2.90 -1.52
CA TRP A 49 -13.43 -2.73 -0.78
C TRP A 49 -13.13 -3.92 0.12
N LYS A 50 -14.17 -4.51 0.73
CA LYS A 50 -14.01 -5.77 1.48
C LYS A 50 -13.51 -6.89 0.57
N ILE A 51 -14.07 -7.01 -0.63
CA ILE A 51 -13.64 -8.01 -1.61
C ILE A 51 -12.18 -7.78 -2.02
N ILE A 52 -11.82 -6.55 -2.43
CA ILE A 52 -10.45 -6.22 -2.83
C ILE A 52 -9.47 -6.50 -1.69
N TYR A 53 -9.78 -6.04 -0.46
CA TYR A 53 -8.97 -6.31 0.73
C TYR A 53 -8.76 -7.81 0.94
N THR A 54 -9.82 -8.63 0.90
CA THR A 54 -9.70 -10.08 1.07
C THR A 54 -8.93 -10.75 -0.07
N VAL A 55 -9.07 -10.28 -1.31
CA VAL A 55 -8.32 -10.80 -2.46
C VAL A 55 -6.83 -10.52 -2.29
N ILE A 56 -6.46 -9.30 -1.90
CA ILE A 56 -5.06 -8.91 -1.68
C ILE A 56 -4.45 -9.69 -0.52
N GLU A 57 -5.13 -9.79 0.63
CA GLU A 57 -4.65 -10.59 1.77
C GLU A 57 -4.43 -12.07 1.39
N LYS A 58 -5.26 -12.64 0.51
CA LYS A 58 -5.06 -14.01 0.00
C LYS A 58 -3.93 -14.12 -1.00
N LEU A 59 -3.74 -13.12 -1.85
CA LEU A 59 -2.62 -13.08 -2.80
C LEU A 59 -1.29 -13.08 -2.07
N PHE A 60 -1.20 -12.34 -0.96
CA PHE A 60 -0.04 -12.24 -0.09
C PHE A 60 -0.18 -13.09 1.18
N PHE A 61 -0.70 -14.32 1.07
CA PHE A 61 -1.03 -15.16 2.24
C PHE A 61 0.15 -15.47 3.18
N TRP A 62 1.39 -15.32 2.71
CA TRP A 62 2.61 -15.49 3.51
C TRP A 62 2.97 -14.26 4.35
N GLU A 63 2.36 -13.10 4.07
CA GLU A 63 2.51 -11.89 4.87
C GLU A 63 1.31 -11.74 5.81
N LYS A 64 1.58 -11.48 7.09
CA LYS A 64 0.51 -11.23 8.06
C LYS A 64 0.03 -9.79 7.93
N GLU A 65 -1.28 -9.60 7.76
CA GLU A 65 -1.94 -8.29 7.65
C GLU A 65 -1.27 -7.40 6.59
N HIS A 66 -1.14 -7.90 5.36
CA HIS A 66 -0.41 -7.22 4.28
C HIS A 66 -0.93 -5.81 4.02
N CYS A 67 -2.25 -5.64 3.88
CA CYS A 67 -2.86 -4.36 3.55
C CYS A 67 -2.73 -3.35 4.69
N LYS A 68 -2.78 -3.81 5.94
CA LYS A 68 -2.53 -2.96 7.12
C LYS A 68 -1.07 -2.50 7.17
N THR A 69 -0.14 -3.41 6.88
CA THR A 69 1.30 -3.08 6.83
C THR A 69 1.60 -2.08 5.72
N ALA A 70 0.95 -2.21 4.57
CA ALA A 70 1.01 -1.23 3.49
C ALA A 70 0.48 0.14 3.97
N TYR A 71 -0.72 0.17 4.57
CA TYR A 71 -1.30 1.40 5.13
C TYR A 71 -0.37 2.08 6.15
N GLU A 72 0.18 1.32 7.11
CA GLU A 72 1.12 1.89 8.07
C GLU A 72 2.40 2.41 7.43
N SER A 73 2.85 1.80 6.35
CA SER A 73 4.04 2.23 5.61
C SER A 73 3.80 3.54 4.89
N GLU A 74 2.60 3.76 4.33
CA GLU A 74 2.18 5.06 3.77
C GLU A 74 2.12 6.14 4.85
N VAL A 75 1.46 5.84 5.99
CA VAL A 75 1.33 6.78 7.12
C VAL A 75 2.70 7.20 7.65
N LYS A 76 3.63 6.25 7.76
CA LYS A 76 5.01 6.49 8.22
C LYS A 76 5.95 6.95 7.10
N ARG A 77 5.44 7.17 5.88
CA ARG A 77 6.20 7.57 4.67
C ARG A 77 7.45 6.72 4.43
N ARG A 78 7.36 5.41 4.69
CA ARG A 78 8.51 4.49 4.55
C ARG A 78 9.00 4.31 3.12
N GLN A 79 8.14 4.61 2.15
CA GLN A 79 8.46 4.56 0.72
C GLN A 79 9.21 5.82 0.26
N TYR A 80 9.20 6.89 1.05
CA TYR A 80 9.86 8.13 0.67
C TYR A 80 11.38 8.01 0.78
N PRO A 81 12.15 8.67 -0.09
CA PRO A 81 13.59 8.78 0.09
C PRO A 81 13.92 9.46 1.43
N ALA A 82 14.94 8.94 2.13
CA ALA A 82 15.35 9.45 3.44
C ALA A 82 15.71 10.95 3.43
N ALA A 83 16.12 11.48 2.28
CA ALA A 83 16.37 12.90 2.08
C ALA A 83 15.14 13.79 2.37
N PHE A 84 13.93 13.26 2.19
CA PHE A 84 12.68 13.98 2.47
C PHE A 84 12.14 13.74 3.89
N SER A 85 12.74 12.84 4.67
CA SER A 85 12.27 12.50 6.02
C SER A 85 12.74 13.48 7.09
N ASN A 86 13.81 14.25 6.82
CA ASN A 86 14.44 15.19 7.77
C ASN A 86 14.30 16.65 7.34
N LEU A 87 13.28 16.97 6.54
CA LEU A 87 12.98 18.34 6.17
C LEU A 87 12.12 18.94 7.30
N GLU A 88 12.78 19.64 8.23
CA GLU A 88 12.15 20.46 9.28
C GLU A 88 11.46 21.69 8.69
#